data_AF-A0A7W1FS75-F1
#
_entry.id   AF-A0A7W1FS75-F1
#
_cell.length_a   1.000
_cell.length_b   1.000
_cell.length_c   1.000
_cell.angle_alpha   90.00
_cell.angle_beta   90.00
_cell.angle_gamma   90.00
#
_symmetry.space_group_name_H-M   'P 1'
#
loop_
_entity.id
_entity.type
_entity.pdbx_description
1 polymer ?
#
loop_
_entity_poly.entity_id
_entity_poly.type
_entity_poly.pdbx_seq_one_letter_code
_entity_poly.pdbx_strand_id
1 'polypeptide(L)' 'MVVGLGSGSTASWAVRRIGELLSSGELENVRGIPTSETTARLALEVGIPLVGLSEARPETTIDGADEIGPRLTLI' A
#
# COMPACT_ATOMS: atom_id res chain seq x y z
N MET A 1 -6.80 7.69 7.14
CA MET A 1 -6.97 7.14 5.78
C MET A 1 -6.68 5.65 5.78
N VAL A 2 -7.40 4.86 4.98
CA VAL A 2 -7.07 3.45 4.70
C VAL A 2 -6.57 3.31 3.26
N VAL A 3 -5.37 2.77 3.09
CA VAL A 3 -4.71 2.61 1.78
C VAL A 3 -4.55 1.13 1.45
N GLY A 4 -4.95 0.71 0.26
CA GLY A 4 -4.59 -0.60 -0.29
C GLY A 4 -3.13 -0.58 -0.74
N LEU A 5 -2.33 -1.49 -0.18
CA LEU A 5 -0.90 -1.59 -0.43
C LEU A 5 -0.66 -2.74 -1.43
N GLY A 6 -0.28 -2.37 -2.64
CA GLY A 6 0.01 -3.27 -3.74
C GLY A 6 1.26 -4.13 -3.55
N SER A 7 1.58 -4.92 -4.56
CA SER A 7 2.68 -5.90 -4.54
C SER A 7 3.67 -5.67 -5.70
N GLY A 8 4.85 -6.26 -5.58
CA GLY A 8 5.91 -6.15 -6.59
C GLY A 8 6.93 -5.05 -6.33
N SER A 9 7.97 -5.03 -7.16
CA SER A 9 9.15 -4.18 -6.98
C SER A 9 8.79 -2.68 -6.95
N THR A 10 7.92 -2.24 -7.85
CA THR A 10 7.46 -0.85 -7.92
C THR A 10 6.60 -0.47 -6.71
N ALA A 11 5.58 -1.27 -6.36
CA ALA A 11 4.70 -0.97 -5.24
C ALA A 11 5.45 -0.93 -3.89
N SER A 12 6.52 -1.72 -3.75
CA SER A 12 7.33 -1.71 -2.53
C SER A 12 7.94 -0.34 -2.20
N TRP A 13 8.26 0.47 -3.21
CA TRP A 13 8.74 1.85 -3.01
C TRP A 13 7.66 2.76 -2.45
N ALA A 14 6.41 2.61 -2.91
CA ALA A 14 5.29 3.36 -2.37
C ALA A 14 5.06 3.02 -0.88
N VAL A 15 5.14 1.73 -0.51
CA VAL A 15 5.02 1.30 0.89
C VAL A 15 6.14 1.91 1.75
N ARG A 16 7.39 1.86 1.29
CA ARG A 16 8.52 2.48 2.01
C ARG A 16 8.32 3.97 2.20
N ARG A 17 7.91 4.69 1.16
CA ARG A 17 7.68 6.13 1.23
C ARG A 17 6.54 6.50 2.17
N ILE A 18 5.45 5.72 2.20
CA ILE A 18 4.37 5.92 3.18
C ILE A 18 4.90 5.75 4.60
N GLY A 19 5.71 4.71 4.86
CA GLY A 19 6.33 4.49 6.17
C GLY A 19 7.25 5.64 6.60
N GLU A 20 8.08 6.15 5.69
CA GLU A 20 8.93 7.33 5.95
C GLU A 20 8.10 8.57 6.32
N LEU A 21 7.02 8.84 5.58
CA LEU A 21 6.15 9.98 5.82
C LEU A 21 5.36 9.87 7.13
N LEU A 22 4.96 8.64 7.51
CA LEU A 22 4.38 8.38 8.83
C LEU A 22 5.41 8.62 9.94
N SER A 23 6.64 8.16 9.73
CA SER A 23 7.73 8.34 10.70
C SER A 23 8.15 9.80 10.86
N SER A 24 8.05 10.61 9.80
CA SER A 24 8.36 12.05 9.87
C SER A 24 7.21 12.89 10.44
N GLY A 25 6.01 12.32 10.56
CA GLY A 25 4.79 13.04 10.97
C GLY A 25 4.17 13.88 9.84
N GLU A 26 4.69 13.78 8.61
CA GLU A 26 4.06 14.41 7.44
C GLU A 26 2.74 13.73 7.06
N LEU A 27 2.63 12.43 7.31
CA LEU A 27 1.38 11.69 7.28
C LEU A 27 1.00 11.25 8.69
N GLU A 28 -0.31 11.28 8.96
CA GLU A 28 -0.88 10.81 10.22
C GLU A 28 -2.10 9.93 9.95
N ASN A 29 -2.40 9.02 10.89
CA ASN A 29 -3.62 8.22 10.87
C ASN A 29 -3.84 7.41 9.59
N VAL A 30 -2.76 6.95 8.94
CA VAL A 30 -2.82 6.03 7.79
C VAL A 30 -2.76 4.59 8.28
N ARG A 31 -3.62 3.73 7.72
CA ARG A 31 -3.61 2.28 7.91
C ARG A 31 -3.56 1.58 6.54
N GLY A 32 -2.91 0.43 6.47
CA GLY A 32 -2.71 -0.34 5.24
C GLY A 32 -3.59 -1.59 5.16
N ILE A 33 -4.08 -1.91 3.95
CA ILE A 33 -4.63 -3.22 3.60
C ILE A 33 -3.68 -3.84 2.56
N PRO A 34 -2.85 -4.83 2.91
CA PRO A 34 -1.88 -5.40 2.00
C PRO A 34 -2.51 -6.40 1.03
N THR A 35 -2.04 -6.43 -0.23
CA THR A 35 -2.45 -7.42 -1.24
C THR A 35 -1.66 -8.74 -1.18
N SER A 36 -0.56 -8.78 -0.42
CA SER A 36 0.26 -9.99 -0.22
C SER A 36 0.92 -10.03 1.16
N GLU A 37 1.34 -11.21 1.60
CA GLU A 37 2.12 -11.38 2.85
C GLU A 37 3.47 -10.64 2.79
N THR A 38 4.08 -10.56 1.60
CA THR A 38 5.35 -9.84 1.41
C THR A 38 5.15 -8.34 1.64
N THR A 39 4.08 -7.76 1.08
CA THR A 39 3.72 -6.37 1.33
C THR A 39 3.32 -6.14 2.78
N ALA A 40 2.57 -7.07 3.40
CA ALA A 40 2.20 -6.98 4.81
C ALA A 40 3.44 -6.90 5.71
N ARG A 41 4.43 -7.77 5.49
CA ARG A 41 5.70 -7.77 6.23
C ARG A 41 6.45 -6.46 6.05
N LEU A 42 6.57 -5.96 4.81
CA LEU A 42 7.23 -4.68 4.53
C LEU A 42 6.51 -3.51 5.21
N ALA A 43 5.18 -3.47 5.15
CA ALA A 43 4.39 -2.42 5.76
C ALA A 43 4.58 -2.36 7.29
N LEU A 44 4.61 -3.52 7.95
CA LEU A 44 4.92 -3.61 9.38
C LEU A 44 6.36 -3.18 9.69
N GLU A 45 7.33 -3.58 8.85
CA GLU A 45 8.75 -3.19 8.99
C GLU A 45 8.94 -1.68 8.96
N VAL A 46 8.18 -0.96 8.12
CA VAL A 46 8.25 0.50 8.00
C VAL A 46 7.23 1.25 8.87
N GLY A 47 6.55 0.55 9.78
CA GLY A 47 5.68 1.17 10.78
C GLY A 47 4.27 1.56 10.31
N ILE A 48 3.78 1.00 9.20
CA ILE A 48 2.39 1.20 8.74
C ILE A 48 1.47 0.22 9.50
N PRO A 49 0.50 0.70 10.30
CA PRO A 49 -0.49 -0.16 10.94
C PRO A 49 -1.39 -0.84 9.91
N LEU A 50 -1.69 -2.13 10.08
CA LEU A 50 -2.50 -2.89 9.14
C LEU A 50 -3.95 -3.09 9.63
N VAL A 51 -4.88 -3.23 8.68
CA VAL A 51 -6.28 -3.57 8.91
C VAL A 51 -6.76 -4.59 7.87
N GLY A 52 -7.68 -5.46 8.24
CA GLY A 52 -8.26 -6.45 7.32
C GLY A 52 -9.33 -5.86 6.38
N LEU A 53 -9.49 -6.46 5.20
CA LEU A 53 -10.57 -6.10 4.26
C LEU A 53 -11.97 -6.38 4.81
N SER A 54 -12.10 -7.23 5.84
CA SER A 54 -13.34 -7.45 6.59
C SER A 54 -13.73 -6.27 7.49
N GLU A 55 -12.77 -5.45 7.90
CA GLU A 55 -12.94 -4.38 8.87
C GLU A 55 -13.00 -2.99 8.21
N ALA A 56 -12.39 -2.82 7.04
CA ALA A 56 -12.36 -1.56 6.32
C ALA A 56 -12.35 -1.75 4.80
N ARG A 57 -12.64 -0.65 4.08
CA ARG A 57 -12.44 -0.54 2.63
C ARG A 57 -11.31 0.45 2.37
N PRO A 58 -10.44 0.20 1.38
CA PRO A 58 -9.43 1.18 1.01
C PRO A 58 -10.10 2.40 0.37
N GLU A 59 -9.68 3.59 0.78
CA GLU A 59 -10.07 4.86 0.17
C GLU A 59 -9.27 5.10 -1.13
N THR A 60 -8.05 4.57 -1.18
CA THR A 60 -7.19 4.56 -2.36
C THR A 60 -6.32 3.30 -2.36
N THR A 61 -5.87 2.88 -3.53
CA THR A 61 -4.99 1.73 -3.71
C THR A 61 -3.81 2.11 -4.58
N ILE A 62 -2.60 1.74 -4.18
CA ILE A 62 -1.39 1.95 -4.98
C ILE A 62 -0.80 0.58 -5.28
N ASP A 63 -0.79 0.20 -6.56
CA ASP A 63 -0.25 -1.07 -7.02
C ASP A 63 0.48 -0.92 -8.35
N GLY A 64 1.27 -1.93 -8.69
CA GLY A 64 1.84 -2.09 -10.02
C GLY A 64 0.88 -2.78 -10.99
N ALA A 65 1.34 -2.91 -12.23
CA ALA A 65 0.79 -3.79 -13.26
C ALA A 65 1.96 -4.25 -14.13
N ASP A 66 1.86 -5.44 -14.73
CA ASP A 66 2.88 -5.94 -15.65
C ASP A 66 2.73 -5.26 -17.01
N GLU A 67 1.47 -5.04 -17.45
CA GLU A 67 1.15 -4.35 -18.69
C GLU A 67 0.04 -3.30 -18.50
N ILE A 68 0.12 -2.20 -19.25
CA ILE A 68 -0.93 -1.17 -19.31
C ILE A 68 -1.34 -0.96 -20.77
N GLY A 69 -2.57 -1.37 -21.08
CA GLY A 69 -3.18 -1.24 -22.40
C GLY A 69 -4.06 0.00 -22.58
N PRO A 70 -4.71 0.13 -23.76
CA PRO A 70 -5.65 1.21 -24.03
C PRO A 70 -6.79 1.25 -23.00
N ARG A 71 -7.22 2.46 -22.63
CA ARG A 71 -8.23 2.69 -21.58
C ARG A 71 -7.83 2.14 -20.19
N LEU A 72 -6.53 2.08 -19.91
CA LEU A 72 -5.98 1.65 -18.61
C LEU A 72 -6.37 0.21 -18.23
N THR A 73 -6.54 -0.67 -19.21
CA THR A 73 -6.67 -2.11 -18.94
C THR A 73 -5.33 -2.66 -18.47
N LEU A 74 -5.34 -3.45 -17.40
CA LEU A 74 -4.14 -3.95 -16.77
C LEU A 74 -4.04 -5.47 -16.96
N ILE A 75 -2.81 -5.97 -17.10
CA ILE A 75 -2.45 -7.36 -16.78
C ILE A 75 -1.64 -7.33 -15.49
#